data_AF-A0A485NLT0-F1
#
_entry.id   AF-A0A485NLT0-F1
#
_cell.length_a   1.000
_cell.length_b   1.000
_cell.length_c   1.000
_cell.angle_alpha   90.00
_cell.angle_beta   90.00
_cell.angle_gamma   90.00
#
_symmetry.space_group_name_H-M   'P 1'
#
loop_
_entity.id
_entity.type
_entity.pdbx_description
1 polymer ?
#
loop_
_entity_poly.entity_id
_entity_poly.type
_entity_poly.pdbx_seq_one_letter_code
_entity_poly.pdbx_strand_id
1 'polypeptide(L)'
;MESDNLNNYINQKRQMFRIQYALDMKQQEIQRLELLVTKEEAELEQAERSLENDAALFEEFLRENDRSSVQALKAAEKETKAKVEKILEIRDLTTQIMNIKSEISKFEDTLQHYKAYKDFLYKLSPKEWLEEREEKRLALKKAKEVTEPPIENTLHSTIRDKEGQGPKKSWKFLQVAQLGQISSDTLNLQHRSQASVYSGLNAKGSDSTTTMTEDSGSDGEELDLYFTEPQQLLDIFTKLEEQNLSLIQNTQEMEETLEDLNCTLKNTQIRMDREVNQLKQWVNTLMTSIAKEEETVAELQLKARVFHFGEYKGAQEDKLLESLNHKVLDVYRHCIGTQQESNLGTVQMLTIIEHYLNELLEHLEHVPQVKIEQAEKAKEKERRMRLREEKVLMQKQLQEERLQRAQARAQAEIKKKRGRRLVCRSQLPVLKIKVEPEHVLMDKDKEEQLLFFT
;
A
#
# COMPACT_ATOMS: atom_id res chain seq x y z
N MET A 1 161.90 27.00 -114.82
CA MET A 1 160.43 27.05 -114.90
C MET A 1 159.77 25.67 -114.65
N GLU A 2 160.47 24.68 -114.08
CA GLU A 2 159.92 23.31 -113.92
C GLU A 2 159.62 22.94 -112.46
N SER A 3 160.31 23.57 -111.50
CA SER A 3 160.10 23.40 -110.05
C SER A 3 158.67 23.71 -109.60
N ASP A 4 158.09 24.77 -110.16
CA ASP A 4 156.81 25.31 -109.70
C ASP A 4 155.64 24.43 -110.14
N ASN A 5 155.77 23.75 -111.29
CA ASN A 5 154.77 22.80 -111.78
C ASN A 5 154.71 21.56 -110.87
N LEU A 6 155.87 21.02 -110.48
CA LEU A 6 155.95 19.87 -109.56
C LEU A 6 155.46 20.23 -108.15
N ASN A 7 155.85 21.41 -107.64
CA ASN A 7 155.44 21.86 -106.30
C ASN A 7 153.93 22.18 -106.24
N ASN A 8 153.36 22.75 -107.32
CA ASN A 8 151.91 22.92 -107.46
C ASN A 8 151.18 21.58 -107.53
N TYR A 9 151.68 20.59 -108.29
CA TYR A 9 151.10 19.24 -108.33
C TYR A 9 151.13 18.57 -106.94
N ILE A 10 152.25 18.67 -106.22
CA ILE A 10 152.38 18.14 -104.85
C ILE A 10 151.43 18.87 -103.90
N ASN A 11 151.26 20.20 -104.00
CA ASN A 11 150.33 20.95 -103.17
C ASN A 11 148.86 20.66 -103.51
N GLN A 12 148.50 20.51 -104.79
CA GLN A 12 147.19 20.04 -105.21
C GLN A 12 146.90 18.63 -104.71
N LYS A 13 147.87 17.71 -104.76
CA LYS A 13 147.74 16.36 -104.18
C LYS A 13 147.61 16.41 -102.66
N ARG A 14 148.38 17.25 -101.96
CA ARG A 14 148.22 17.46 -100.50
C ARG A 14 146.87 18.09 -100.15
N GLN A 15 146.36 19.02 -100.95
CA GLN A 15 145.05 19.63 -100.75
C GLN A 15 143.93 18.62 -101.04
N MET A 16 144.07 17.81 -102.09
CA MET A 16 143.20 16.66 -102.39
C MET A 16 143.19 15.65 -101.24
N PHE A 17 144.35 15.25 -100.71
CA PHE A 17 144.43 14.36 -99.53
C PHE A 17 143.89 14.99 -98.25
N ARG A 18 144.05 16.31 -98.03
CA ARG A 18 143.45 17.02 -96.89
C ARG A 18 141.93 17.09 -97.01
N ILE A 19 141.40 17.34 -98.20
CA ILE A 19 139.96 17.35 -98.48
C ILE A 19 139.42 15.93 -98.35
N GLN A 20 140.10 14.93 -98.92
CA GLN A 20 139.72 13.52 -98.79
C GLN A 20 139.71 13.09 -97.33
N TYR A 21 140.79 13.33 -96.58
CA TYR A 21 140.84 13.02 -95.14
C TYR A 21 139.75 13.77 -94.34
N ALA A 22 139.51 15.06 -94.62
CA ALA A 22 138.44 15.80 -93.96
C ALA A 22 137.05 15.26 -94.32
N LEU A 23 136.86 14.80 -95.57
CA LEU A 23 135.62 14.21 -96.07
C LEU A 23 135.41 12.81 -95.47
N ASP A 24 136.44 11.97 -95.42
CA ASP A 24 136.44 10.65 -94.78
C ASP A 24 136.16 10.78 -93.27
N MET A 25 136.83 11.70 -92.57
CA MET A 25 136.55 11.99 -91.16
C MET A 25 135.13 12.52 -90.94
N LYS A 26 134.60 13.32 -91.87
CA LYS A 26 133.19 13.77 -91.81
C LYS A 26 132.21 12.67 -92.12
N GLN A 27 132.51 11.76 -93.06
CA GLN A 27 131.70 10.58 -93.34
C GLN A 27 131.68 9.62 -92.14
N GLN A 28 132.82 9.41 -91.48
CA GLN A 28 132.90 8.62 -90.25
C GLN A 28 132.10 9.25 -89.10
N GLU A 29 132.18 10.58 -88.91
CA GLU A 29 131.37 11.25 -87.87
C GLU A 29 129.87 11.25 -88.22
N ILE A 30 129.51 11.40 -89.51
CA ILE A 30 128.12 11.25 -89.97
C ILE A 30 127.62 9.83 -89.67
N GLN A 31 128.36 8.79 -90.05
CA GLN A 31 127.99 7.39 -89.75
C GLN A 31 127.89 7.12 -88.24
N ARG A 32 128.77 7.72 -87.44
CA ARG A 32 128.71 7.64 -85.96
C ARG A 32 127.45 8.30 -85.41
N LEU A 33 127.07 9.46 -85.94
CA LEU A 33 125.86 10.18 -85.53
C LEU A 33 124.59 9.48 -86.04
N GLU A 34 124.58 8.93 -87.25
CA GLU A 34 123.49 8.11 -87.79
C GLU A 34 123.28 6.85 -86.92
N LEU A 35 124.35 6.19 -86.50
CA LEU A 35 124.28 5.05 -85.58
C LEU A 35 123.81 5.46 -84.16
N LEU A 36 124.16 6.66 -83.70
CA LEU A 36 123.62 7.20 -82.44
C LEU A 36 122.12 7.49 -82.57
N VAL A 37 121.71 8.21 -83.62
CA VAL A 37 120.31 8.57 -83.89
C VAL A 37 119.45 7.32 -84.00
N THR A 38 119.82 6.35 -84.82
CA THR A 38 119.06 5.08 -84.95
C THR A 38 118.98 4.28 -83.66
N LYS A 39 119.99 4.36 -82.78
CA LYS A 39 119.93 3.73 -81.45
C LYS A 39 118.97 4.48 -80.51
N GLU A 40 119.06 5.80 -80.43
CA GLU A 40 118.17 6.62 -79.58
C GLU A 40 116.72 6.60 -80.09
N GLU A 41 116.50 6.59 -81.41
CA GLU A 41 115.19 6.40 -82.03
C GLU A 41 114.60 5.03 -81.67
N ALA A 42 115.39 3.95 -81.71
CA ALA A 42 114.93 2.62 -81.29
C ALA A 42 114.59 2.55 -79.78
N GLU A 43 115.36 3.22 -78.93
CA GLU A 43 115.08 3.30 -77.49
C GLU A 43 113.83 4.17 -77.20
N LEU A 44 113.64 5.28 -77.92
CA LEU A 44 112.44 6.11 -77.83
C LEU A 44 111.20 5.34 -78.32
N GLU A 45 111.28 4.69 -79.48
CA GLU A 45 110.18 3.91 -80.05
C GLU A 45 109.84 2.67 -79.19
N GLN A 46 110.81 2.14 -78.42
CA GLN A 46 110.53 1.13 -77.38
C GLN A 46 109.81 1.75 -76.17
N ALA A 47 110.21 2.93 -75.72
CA ALA A 47 109.59 3.64 -74.60
C ALA A 47 108.15 4.08 -74.94
N GLU A 48 107.91 4.64 -76.13
CA GLU A 48 106.58 5.03 -76.61
C GLU A 48 105.64 3.82 -76.64
N ARG A 49 106.05 2.70 -77.26
CA ARG A 49 105.29 1.44 -77.22
C ARG A 49 105.00 0.97 -75.79
N SER A 50 105.95 1.10 -74.85
CA SER A 50 105.71 0.70 -73.47
C SER A 50 104.64 1.57 -72.78
N LEU A 51 104.66 2.88 -73.03
CA LEU A 51 103.68 3.82 -72.50
C LEU A 51 102.29 3.64 -73.12
N GLU A 52 102.20 3.35 -74.42
CA GLU A 52 100.96 2.99 -75.10
C GLU A 52 100.34 1.71 -74.52
N ASN A 53 101.16 0.69 -74.26
CA ASN A 53 100.70 -0.55 -73.61
C ASN A 53 100.20 -0.30 -72.19
N ASP A 54 100.92 0.48 -71.38
CA ASP A 54 100.51 0.81 -70.00
C ASP A 54 99.22 1.65 -69.98
N ALA A 55 99.05 2.58 -70.92
CA ALA A 55 97.82 3.35 -71.08
C ALA A 55 96.62 2.44 -71.44
N ALA A 56 96.80 1.51 -72.39
CA ALA A 56 95.77 0.54 -72.76
C ALA A 56 95.38 -0.38 -71.57
N LEU A 57 96.36 -0.86 -70.80
CA LEU A 57 96.12 -1.65 -69.59
C LEU A 57 95.38 -0.85 -68.51
N PHE A 58 95.66 0.46 -68.37
CA PHE A 58 94.95 1.32 -67.42
C PHE A 58 93.50 1.60 -67.87
N GLU A 59 93.25 1.83 -69.16
CA GLU A 59 91.89 1.93 -69.69
C GLU A 59 91.10 0.62 -69.55
N GLU A 60 91.74 -0.54 -69.71
CA GLU A 60 91.15 -1.84 -69.41
C GLU A 60 90.82 -2.00 -67.92
N PHE A 61 91.72 -1.60 -67.03
CA PHE A 61 91.50 -1.63 -65.59
C PHE A 61 90.33 -0.73 -65.16
N LEU A 62 90.25 0.51 -65.68
CA LEU A 62 89.13 1.41 -65.40
C LEU A 62 87.80 0.85 -65.93
N ARG A 63 87.78 0.34 -67.17
CA ARG A 63 86.58 -0.28 -67.74
C ARG A 63 86.11 -1.48 -66.93
N GLU A 64 87.02 -2.33 -66.44
CA GLU A 64 86.63 -3.47 -65.61
C GLU A 64 86.22 -3.05 -64.18
N ASN A 65 86.84 -2.01 -63.61
CA ASN A 65 86.44 -1.47 -62.32
C ASN A 65 85.04 -0.85 -62.35
N ASP A 66 84.75 -0.01 -63.35
CA ASP A 66 83.43 0.58 -63.58
C ASP A 66 82.38 -0.51 -63.88
N ARG A 67 82.75 -1.49 -64.70
CA ARG A 67 81.91 -2.66 -64.99
C ARG A 67 81.60 -3.47 -63.73
N SER A 68 82.58 -3.67 -62.86
CA SER A 68 82.45 -4.40 -61.59
C SER A 68 81.60 -3.62 -60.57
N SER A 69 81.85 -2.32 -60.40
CA SER A 69 81.10 -1.46 -59.48
C SER A 69 79.63 -1.32 -59.90
N VAL A 70 79.36 -1.15 -61.20
CA VAL A 70 77.99 -1.12 -61.75
C VAL A 70 77.31 -2.49 -61.62
N GLN A 71 78.03 -3.60 -61.75
CA GLN A 71 77.47 -4.93 -61.48
C GLN A 71 77.12 -5.12 -60.00
N ALA A 72 78.00 -4.72 -59.09
CA ALA A 72 77.76 -4.79 -57.64
C ALA A 72 76.56 -3.91 -57.22
N LEU A 73 76.45 -2.69 -57.74
CA LEU A 73 75.31 -1.80 -57.51
C LEU A 73 74.01 -2.41 -58.06
N LYS A 74 74.01 -2.96 -59.28
CA LYS A 74 72.86 -3.67 -59.86
C LYS A 74 72.46 -4.91 -59.06
N ALA A 75 73.41 -5.62 -58.45
CA ALA A 75 73.13 -6.75 -57.57
C ALA A 75 72.45 -6.29 -56.26
N ALA A 76 73.01 -5.25 -55.62
CA ALA A 76 72.43 -4.66 -54.40
C ALA A 76 71.04 -4.05 -54.66
N GLU A 77 70.81 -3.42 -55.81
CA GLU A 77 69.47 -2.95 -56.21
C GLU A 77 68.46 -4.09 -56.38
N LYS A 78 68.87 -5.22 -56.98
CA LYS A 78 67.99 -6.40 -57.13
C LYS A 78 67.65 -6.99 -55.77
N GLU A 79 68.63 -7.14 -54.88
CA GLU A 79 68.42 -7.67 -53.54
C GLU A 79 67.53 -6.75 -52.68
N THR A 80 67.74 -5.43 -52.76
CA THR A 80 66.90 -4.46 -52.03
C THR A 80 65.47 -4.41 -52.58
N LYS A 81 65.26 -4.52 -53.90
CA LYS A 81 63.92 -4.68 -54.51
C LYS A 81 63.22 -5.95 -54.00
N ALA A 82 63.88 -7.11 -54.10
CA ALA A 82 63.34 -8.38 -53.59
C ALA A 82 63.03 -8.34 -52.08
N LYS A 83 63.88 -7.66 -51.28
CA LYS A 83 63.63 -7.44 -49.85
C LYS A 83 62.39 -6.58 -49.61
N VAL A 84 62.19 -5.51 -50.38
CA VAL A 84 61.00 -4.64 -50.25
C VAL A 84 59.74 -5.39 -50.64
N GLU A 85 59.76 -6.17 -51.72
CA GLU A 85 58.65 -7.05 -52.12
C GLU A 85 58.28 -8.03 -51.00
N LYS A 86 59.26 -8.72 -50.40
CA LYS A 86 59.02 -9.63 -49.27
C LYS A 86 58.51 -8.91 -48.02
N ILE A 87 58.91 -7.66 -47.76
CA ILE A 87 58.36 -6.85 -46.66
C ILE A 87 56.89 -6.50 -46.92
N LEU A 88 56.49 -6.23 -48.16
CA LEU A 88 55.09 -5.98 -48.51
C LEU A 88 54.23 -7.24 -48.35
N GLU A 89 54.72 -8.39 -48.82
CA GLU A 89 54.07 -9.70 -48.64
C GLU A 89 53.88 -10.06 -47.16
N ILE A 90 54.90 -9.85 -46.32
CA ILE A 90 54.78 -10.05 -44.86
C ILE A 90 53.72 -9.12 -44.25
N ARG A 91 53.63 -7.86 -44.69
CA ARG A 91 52.62 -6.91 -44.19
C ARG A 91 51.20 -7.29 -44.60
N ASP A 92 51.03 -7.76 -45.83
CA ASP A 92 49.74 -8.23 -46.32
C ASP A 92 49.29 -9.48 -45.55
N LEU A 93 50.13 -10.51 -45.44
CA LEU A 93 49.88 -11.70 -44.63
C LEU A 93 49.61 -11.37 -43.16
N THR A 94 50.33 -10.41 -42.57
CA THR A 94 50.06 -9.95 -41.19
C THR A 94 48.67 -9.33 -41.06
N THR A 95 48.21 -8.60 -42.07
CA THR A 95 46.87 -8.00 -42.12
C THR A 95 45.79 -9.07 -42.27
N GLN A 96 46.00 -10.05 -43.16
CA GLN A 96 45.11 -11.21 -43.31
C GLN A 96 45.00 -12.01 -42.00
N ILE A 97 46.11 -12.30 -41.32
CA ILE A 97 46.12 -12.98 -40.00
C ILE A 97 45.34 -12.18 -38.96
N MET A 98 45.46 -10.85 -38.94
CA MET A 98 44.72 -10.00 -38.00
C MET A 98 43.21 -10.02 -38.30
N ASN A 99 42.82 -9.98 -39.57
CA ASN A 99 41.41 -10.07 -39.97
C ASN A 99 40.80 -11.42 -39.56
N ILE A 100 41.46 -12.53 -39.91
CA ILE A 100 41.03 -13.89 -39.56
C ILE A 100 40.92 -14.05 -38.03
N LYS A 101 41.89 -13.56 -37.25
CA LYS A 101 41.79 -13.56 -35.79
C LYS A 101 40.59 -12.76 -35.28
N SER A 102 40.29 -11.61 -35.87
CA SER A 102 39.12 -10.81 -35.51
C SER A 102 37.80 -11.50 -35.85
N GLU A 103 37.77 -12.33 -36.90
CA GLU A 103 36.61 -13.14 -37.28
C GLU A 103 36.46 -14.33 -36.33
N ILE A 104 37.53 -15.04 -36.01
CA ILE A 104 37.55 -16.11 -34.99
C ILE A 104 36.96 -15.58 -33.67
N SER A 105 37.42 -14.44 -33.14
CA SER A 105 36.88 -13.91 -31.88
C SER A 105 35.39 -13.55 -31.97
N LYS A 106 34.90 -13.00 -33.10
CA LYS A 106 33.45 -12.76 -33.30
C LYS A 106 32.64 -14.06 -33.29
N PHE A 107 33.18 -15.12 -33.91
CA PHE A 107 32.56 -16.45 -33.91
C PHE A 107 32.62 -17.12 -32.53
N GLU A 108 33.70 -16.92 -31.76
CA GLU A 108 33.83 -17.38 -30.36
C GLU A 108 32.77 -16.70 -29.46
N ASP A 109 32.61 -15.38 -29.56
CA ASP A 109 31.58 -14.64 -28.82
C ASP A 109 30.16 -15.10 -29.20
N THR A 110 29.90 -15.28 -30.50
CA THR A 110 28.61 -15.77 -31.01
C THR A 110 28.35 -17.21 -30.54
N LEU A 111 29.37 -18.07 -30.49
CA LEU A 111 29.30 -19.42 -29.96
C LEU A 111 29.03 -19.43 -28.44
N GLN A 112 29.55 -18.47 -27.67
CA GLN A 112 29.22 -18.32 -26.26
C GLN A 112 27.74 -17.98 -26.07
N HIS A 113 27.18 -17.07 -26.88
CA HIS A 113 25.74 -16.78 -26.87
C HIS A 113 24.90 -18.01 -27.22
N TYR A 114 25.25 -18.75 -28.27
CA TYR A 114 24.53 -19.98 -28.63
C TYR A 114 24.64 -21.10 -27.58
N LYS A 115 25.78 -21.21 -26.87
CA LYS A 115 25.90 -22.11 -25.69
C LYS A 115 24.95 -21.68 -24.57
N ALA A 116 24.91 -20.39 -24.24
CA ALA A 116 24.00 -19.87 -23.22
C ALA A 116 22.52 -20.09 -23.57
N TYR A 117 22.14 -19.91 -24.84
CA TYR A 117 20.77 -20.21 -25.32
C TYR A 117 20.47 -21.70 -25.28
N LYS A 118 21.41 -22.56 -25.69
CA LYS A 118 21.30 -24.03 -25.58
C LYS A 118 21.06 -24.47 -24.13
N ASP A 119 21.86 -23.98 -23.19
CA ASP A 119 21.73 -24.28 -21.76
C ASP A 119 20.41 -23.76 -21.17
N PHE A 120 19.92 -22.61 -21.63
CA PHE A 120 18.62 -22.06 -21.25
C PHE A 120 17.46 -22.92 -21.77
N LEU A 121 17.48 -23.33 -23.04
CA LEU A 121 16.47 -24.21 -23.62
C LEU A 121 16.45 -25.58 -22.93
N TYR A 122 17.59 -26.14 -22.53
CA TYR A 122 17.62 -27.37 -21.73
C TYR A 122 16.98 -27.20 -20.35
N LYS A 123 17.18 -26.06 -19.66
CA LYS A 123 16.53 -25.80 -18.36
C LYS A 123 15.01 -25.68 -18.45
N LEU A 124 14.50 -25.26 -19.62
CA LEU A 124 13.08 -25.12 -19.91
C LEU A 124 12.44 -26.38 -20.52
N SER A 125 13.26 -27.30 -21.05
CA SER A 125 12.78 -28.56 -21.62
C SER A 125 12.23 -29.47 -20.50
N PRO A 126 11.10 -30.18 -20.71
CA PRO A 126 10.57 -31.11 -19.72
C PRO A 126 11.58 -32.20 -19.34
N LYS A 127 11.68 -32.47 -18.03
CA LYS A 127 12.64 -33.46 -17.49
C LYS A 127 12.45 -34.84 -18.09
N GLU A 128 11.20 -35.26 -18.29
CA GLU A 128 10.82 -36.54 -18.90
C GLU A 128 11.46 -36.71 -20.30
N TRP A 129 11.47 -35.65 -21.12
CA TRP A 129 12.10 -35.65 -22.44
C TRP A 129 13.64 -35.64 -22.37
N LEU A 130 14.21 -34.96 -21.37
CA LEU A 130 15.66 -34.95 -21.13
C LEU A 130 16.17 -36.32 -20.67
N GLU A 131 15.45 -36.97 -19.77
CA GLU A 131 15.76 -38.28 -19.22
C GLU A 131 15.68 -39.36 -20.30
N GLU A 132 14.61 -39.38 -21.11
CA GLU A 132 14.49 -40.30 -22.26
C GLU A 132 15.63 -40.09 -23.28
N ARG A 133 16.04 -38.84 -23.51
CA ARG A 133 17.12 -38.49 -24.43
C ARG A 133 18.50 -38.89 -23.88
N GLU A 134 18.74 -38.71 -22.59
CA GLU A 134 19.97 -39.18 -21.94
C GLU A 134 20.03 -40.71 -21.92
N GLU A 135 18.92 -41.40 -21.66
CA GLU A 135 18.85 -42.86 -21.73
C GLU A 135 19.16 -43.37 -23.14
N LYS A 136 18.57 -42.78 -24.19
CA LYS A 136 18.91 -43.06 -25.60
C LYS A 136 20.41 -42.84 -25.87
N ARG A 137 20.99 -41.73 -25.41
CA ARG A 137 22.43 -41.45 -25.57
C ARG A 137 23.29 -42.48 -24.85
N LEU A 138 22.92 -42.89 -23.64
CA LEU A 138 23.61 -43.94 -22.87
C LEU A 138 23.48 -45.31 -23.53
N ALA A 139 22.32 -45.62 -24.12
CA ALA A 139 22.10 -46.84 -24.89
C ALA A 139 22.95 -46.87 -26.18
N LEU A 140 23.02 -45.76 -26.93
CA LEU A 140 23.93 -45.65 -28.09
C LEU A 140 25.41 -45.77 -27.70
N LYS A 141 25.82 -45.19 -26.57
CA LYS A 141 27.20 -45.34 -26.07
C LYS A 141 27.52 -46.78 -25.72
N LYS A 142 26.64 -47.47 -24.98
CA LYS A 142 26.78 -48.91 -24.69
C LYS A 142 26.79 -49.76 -25.97
N ALA A 143 25.98 -49.42 -26.97
CA ALA A 143 25.98 -50.12 -28.25
C ALA A 143 27.29 -49.94 -29.03
N LYS A 144 27.84 -48.71 -29.07
CA LYS A 144 29.16 -48.43 -29.66
C LYS A 144 30.28 -49.17 -28.93
N GLU A 145 30.30 -49.13 -27.59
CA GLU A 145 31.29 -49.80 -26.74
C GLU A 145 31.25 -51.34 -26.88
N VAL A 146 30.08 -51.94 -27.13
CA VAL A 146 29.92 -53.37 -27.45
C VAL A 146 30.39 -53.75 -28.87
N THR A 147 30.63 -52.77 -29.74
CA THR A 147 31.01 -53.00 -31.16
C THR A 147 32.51 -52.83 -31.42
N GLU A 148 33.31 -52.35 -30.45
CA GLU A 148 34.77 -52.32 -30.55
C GLU A 148 35.42 -53.62 -30.02
N PRO A 149 36.17 -54.38 -30.85
CA PRO A 149 36.88 -55.57 -30.38
C PRO A 149 38.14 -55.20 -29.59
N PRO A 150 38.51 -55.95 -28.53
CA PRO A 150 39.75 -55.71 -27.80
C PRO A 150 40.98 -55.94 -28.68
N ILE A 151 41.77 -54.90 -28.94
CA ILE A 151 43.09 -55.03 -29.55
C ILE A 151 44.08 -55.44 -28.44
N GLU A 152 44.24 -56.75 -28.26
CA GLU A 152 45.46 -57.27 -27.64
C GLU A 152 46.64 -57.01 -28.59
N ASN A 153 47.67 -56.31 -28.10
CA ASN A 153 49.03 -56.68 -28.46
C ASN A 153 50.02 -56.29 -27.35
N THR A 154 50.74 -57.30 -26.90
CA THR A 154 51.80 -57.23 -25.88
C THR A 154 53.14 -56.86 -26.54
N LEU A 155 54.16 -56.59 -25.71
CA LEU A 155 55.57 -56.29 -26.01
C LEU A 155 55.85 -54.78 -26.19
N HIS A 156 56.81 -54.16 -25.47
CA HIS A 156 57.85 -54.71 -24.59
C HIS A 156 58.18 -53.72 -23.46
N SER A 157 58.33 -54.21 -22.23
CA SER A 157 59.07 -53.49 -21.19
C SER A 157 60.52 -53.99 -21.15
N THR A 158 61.49 -53.07 -21.21
CA THR A 158 62.85 -53.30 -20.68
C THR A 158 63.45 -51.99 -20.16
N ILE A 159 63.56 -51.94 -18.84
CA ILE A 159 64.29 -51.00 -17.99
C ILE A 159 65.61 -50.47 -18.59
N ARG A 160 65.81 -49.14 -18.54
CA ARG A 160 67.04 -48.55 -17.97
C ARG A 160 66.94 -47.06 -17.64
N ASP A 161 67.08 -46.73 -16.37
CA ASP A 161 67.44 -45.37 -15.92
C ASP A 161 68.84 -44.98 -16.40
N LYS A 162 69.05 -43.67 -16.60
CA LYS A 162 70.23 -42.92 -16.11
C LYS A 162 70.03 -41.41 -16.30
N GLU A 163 70.11 -40.68 -15.19
CA GLU A 163 70.29 -39.23 -15.14
C GLU A 163 71.62 -38.81 -15.80
N GLY A 164 71.74 -37.55 -16.25
CA GLY A 164 73.05 -37.00 -16.62
C GLY A 164 73.04 -35.71 -17.43
N GLN A 165 73.04 -34.57 -16.72
CA GLN A 165 73.68 -33.27 -17.05
C GLN A 165 74.02 -32.93 -18.52
N GLY A 166 73.55 -31.76 -18.98
CA GLY A 166 74.20 -31.03 -20.08
C GLY A 166 75.62 -30.53 -19.72
N PRO A 167 76.34 -29.85 -20.64
CA PRO A 167 76.04 -28.42 -20.78
C PRO A 167 76.33 -27.76 -22.16
N LYS A 168 75.65 -26.62 -22.37
CA LYS A 168 76.10 -25.36 -22.98
C LYS A 168 77.31 -25.38 -23.95
N LYS A 169 77.03 -25.02 -25.21
CA LYS A 169 77.71 -24.00 -26.06
C LYS A 169 76.87 -23.85 -27.33
N SER A 170 76.15 -22.75 -27.56
CA SER A 170 76.66 -21.47 -28.09
C SER A 170 77.59 -21.63 -29.30
N TRP A 171 77.08 -21.40 -30.51
CA TRP A 171 77.46 -20.23 -31.34
C TRP A 171 76.50 -20.03 -32.52
N LYS A 172 76.48 -18.79 -33.03
CA LYS A 172 75.68 -18.35 -34.18
C LYS A 172 76.49 -18.47 -35.48
N PHE A 173 75.80 -18.16 -36.58
CA PHE A 173 76.16 -18.03 -38.01
C PHE A 173 75.63 -19.21 -38.83
N LEU A 174 74.66 -19.02 -39.76
CA LEU A 174 74.76 -18.34 -41.06
C LEU A 174 75.93 -18.96 -41.87
N GLN A 175 75.74 -19.56 -43.06
CA GLN A 175 74.72 -19.34 -44.09
C GLN A 175 74.61 -20.56 -45.04
N VAL A 176 73.50 -20.61 -45.80
CA VAL A 176 73.37 -21.04 -47.21
C VAL A 176 74.08 -22.32 -47.67
N ALA A 177 73.27 -23.31 -48.05
CA ALA A 177 73.55 -24.19 -49.19
C ALA A 177 72.38 -24.09 -50.19
N GLN A 178 72.70 -24.04 -51.49
CA GLN A 178 71.80 -23.60 -52.56
C GLN A 178 71.63 -24.70 -53.61
N LEU A 179 70.42 -25.24 -53.73
CA LEU A 179 69.91 -26.02 -54.87
C LEU A 179 68.39 -26.16 -54.66
N GLY A 180 67.48 -25.94 -55.61
CA GLY A 180 67.59 -25.66 -57.05
C GLY A 180 66.50 -26.45 -57.78
N GLN A 181 65.83 -25.86 -58.79
CA GLN A 181 64.79 -26.49 -59.66
C GLN A 181 63.46 -26.83 -58.94
N ILE A 182 62.24 -26.82 -59.50
CA ILE A 182 61.57 -26.41 -60.78
C ILE A 182 60.08 -26.17 -60.36
N SER A 183 59.19 -25.36 -60.96
CA SER A 183 59.03 -24.79 -62.31
C SER A 183 58.47 -23.34 -62.27
N SER A 184 57.91 -22.86 -63.39
CA SER A 184 57.04 -21.68 -63.54
C SER A 184 55.62 -22.09 -63.96
N ASP A 185 54.63 -21.19 -63.78
CA ASP A 185 53.68 -20.71 -64.80
C ASP A 185 52.92 -19.48 -64.24
N THR A 186 53.09 -18.26 -64.76
CA THR A 186 52.45 -17.64 -65.95
C THR A 186 50.90 -17.63 -65.92
N LEU A 187 50.17 -16.55 -66.24
CA LEU A 187 50.39 -15.09 -66.28
C LEU A 187 49.01 -14.43 -66.55
N ASN A 188 48.82 -13.14 -66.20
CA ASN A 188 47.77 -12.23 -66.74
C ASN A 188 46.27 -12.53 -66.43
N LEU A 189 45.32 -11.58 -66.51
CA LEU A 189 45.28 -10.10 -66.40
C LEU A 189 43.79 -9.65 -66.35
N GLN A 190 43.54 -8.39 -65.99
CA GLN A 190 42.31 -7.59 -66.28
C GLN A 190 41.05 -7.75 -65.39
N HIS A 191 41.00 -6.90 -64.34
CA HIS A 191 40.12 -5.73 -64.27
C HIS A 191 38.65 -5.87 -64.77
N ARG A 192 37.66 -5.79 -63.85
CA ARG A 192 36.59 -4.77 -63.85
C ARG A 192 35.59 -4.97 -62.69
N SER A 193 35.31 -3.89 -61.96
CA SER A 193 34.29 -3.83 -60.91
C SER A 193 32.88 -3.68 -61.47
N GLN A 194 31.91 -4.41 -60.92
CA GLN A 194 30.66 -3.84 -60.37
C GLN A 194 29.89 -4.91 -59.57
N ALA A 195 29.23 -4.49 -58.50
CA ALA A 195 28.42 -5.36 -57.64
C ALA A 195 26.96 -5.41 -58.12
N SER A 196 26.25 -6.51 -57.84
CA SER A 196 25.11 -6.50 -56.90
C SER A 196 24.26 -7.79 -56.95
N VAL A 197 23.48 -7.99 -55.87
CA VAL A 197 22.28 -8.85 -55.73
C VAL A 197 22.45 -10.37 -55.57
N TYR A 198 22.18 -10.82 -54.32
CA TYR A 198 21.48 -12.04 -53.86
C TYR A 198 21.76 -13.44 -54.46
N SER A 199 22.10 -14.34 -53.52
CA SER A 199 21.50 -15.67 -53.30
C SER A 199 21.62 -16.78 -54.37
N GLY A 200 22.01 -17.99 -53.94
CA GLY A 200 21.89 -19.21 -54.73
C GLY A 200 22.95 -20.27 -54.41
N LEU A 201 22.53 -21.40 -53.84
CA LEU A 201 23.37 -22.56 -53.55
C LEU A 201 23.69 -23.35 -54.84
N ASN A 202 24.95 -23.78 -55.03
CA ASN A 202 25.35 -25.21 -55.09
C ASN A 202 26.66 -25.51 -55.87
N ALA A 203 27.47 -26.37 -55.26
CA ALA A 203 28.33 -27.42 -55.85
C ALA A 203 29.24 -27.09 -57.07
N LYS A 204 30.57 -27.25 -56.92
CA LYS A 204 31.24 -28.58 -57.00
C LYS A 204 32.76 -28.47 -57.24
N GLY A 205 33.55 -29.00 -56.29
CA GLY A 205 34.89 -29.58 -56.52
C GLY A 205 36.10 -28.64 -56.70
N SER A 206 37.07 -28.73 -55.79
CA SER A 206 38.37 -29.38 -56.08
C SER A 206 39.19 -29.53 -54.80
N ASP A 207 39.95 -30.62 -54.68
CA ASP A 207 40.69 -31.01 -53.48
C ASP A 207 41.87 -30.10 -53.13
N SER A 208 42.19 -30.01 -51.83
CA SER A 208 43.55 -29.75 -51.34
C SER A 208 43.74 -30.35 -49.95
N THR A 209 44.29 -31.56 -49.93
CA THR A 209 44.61 -32.34 -48.74
C THR A 209 45.50 -31.56 -47.77
N THR A 210 44.95 -31.16 -46.62
CA THR A 210 45.75 -30.76 -45.45
C THR A 210 45.28 -31.56 -44.26
N THR A 211 46.15 -32.43 -43.75
CA THR A 211 45.87 -33.31 -42.62
C THR A 211 45.72 -32.53 -41.33
N MET A 212 44.49 -32.11 -41.01
CA MET A 212 44.10 -31.84 -39.63
C MET A 212 43.62 -33.15 -39.03
N THR A 213 44.27 -33.60 -37.96
CA THR A 213 43.72 -34.64 -37.09
C THR A 213 42.63 -34.02 -36.23
N GLU A 214 41.48 -33.74 -36.84
CA GLU A 214 40.25 -33.54 -36.09
C GLU A 214 39.72 -34.91 -35.68
N ASP A 215 39.31 -35.00 -34.41
CA ASP A 215 38.54 -36.12 -33.89
C ASP A 215 37.10 -36.02 -34.43
N SER A 216 36.93 -36.35 -35.71
CA SER A 216 35.63 -36.36 -36.41
C SER A 216 34.78 -37.57 -35.96
N GLY A 217 34.53 -37.67 -34.66
CA GLY A 217 33.88 -38.79 -33.99
C GLY A 217 32.41 -38.58 -33.60
N SER A 218 31.74 -37.50 -34.03
CA SER A 218 30.37 -37.18 -33.56
C SER A 218 29.46 -36.37 -34.51
N ASP A 219 29.65 -36.40 -35.82
CA ASP A 219 28.81 -35.65 -36.79
C ASP A 219 27.47 -36.36 -37.13
N GLY A 220 26.82 -36.92 -36.10
CA GLY A 220 25.60 -37.74 -36.25
C GLY A 220 24.75 -37.88 -34.99
N GLU A 221 25.04 -37.12 -33.92
CA GLU A 221 24.05 -36.90 -32.85
C GLU A 221 23.14 -35.75 -33.26
N GLU A 222 22.03 -36.09 -33.91
CA GLU A 222 20.93 -35.21 -34.31
C GLU A 222 20.62 -34.19 -33.19
N LEU A 223 20.86 -32.90 -33.45
CA LEU A 223 20.79 -31.80 -32.47
C LEU A 223 19.34 -31.38 -32.14
N ASP A 224 18.42 -32.35 -32.12
CA ASP A 224 17.03 -32.18 -31.73
C ASP A 224 16.92 -31.46 -30.38
N LEU A 225 16.24 -30.32 -30.42
CA LEU A 225 15.80 -29.54 -29.27
C LEU A 225 14.33 -29.86 -29.01
N TYR A 226 13.89 -29.77 -27.75
CA TYR A 226 12.47 -29.92 -27.42
C TYR A 226 11.61 -28.83 -28.09
N PHE A 227 12.15 -27.62 -28.20
CA PHE A 227 11.53 -26.49 -28.88
C PHE A 227 12.01 -26.44 -30.34
N THR A 228 11.10 -26.75 -31.27
CA THR A 228 11.37 -26.70 -32.72
C THR A 228 11.04 -25.35 -33.33
N GLU A 229 10.07 -24.64 -32.76
CA GLU A 229 9.64 -23.31 -33.20
C GLU A 229 9.77 -22.29 -32.06
N PRO A 230 10.34 -21.10 -32.28
CA PRO A 230 10.47 -20.07 -31.24
C PRO A 230 9.14 -19.67 -30.59
N GLN A 231 8.05 -19.76 -31.34
CA GLN A 231 6.69 -19.46 -30.87
C GLN A 231 6.28 -20.35 -29.69
N GLN A 232 6.68 -21.63 -29.67
CA GLN A 232 6.34 -22.56 -28.59
C GLN A 232 6.83 -22.07 -27.22
N LEU A 233 8.01 -21.43 -27.18
CA LEU A 233 8.56 -20.88 -25.96
C LEU A 233 7.87 -19.57 -25.56
N LEU A 234 7.53 -18.72 -26.54
CA LEU A 234 6.77 -17.50 -26.30
C LEU A 234 5.37 -17.82 -25.74
N ASP A 235 4.69 -18.83 -26.29
CA ASP A 235 3.37 -19.29 -25.85
C ASP A 235 3.40 -19.88 -24.43
N ILE A 236 4.52 -20.51 -24.02
CA ILE A 236 4.74 -20.92 -22.63
C ILE A 236 4.93 -19.71 -21.72
N PHE A 237 5.69 -18.70 -22.15
CA PHE A 237 5.88 -17.49 -21.36
C PHE A 237 4.60 -16.66 -21.22
N THR A 238 3.81 -16.49 -22.27
CA THR A 238 2.51 -15.80 -22.17
C THR A 238 1.55 -16.57 -21.27
N LYS A 239 1.49 -17.90 -21.39
CA LYS A 239 0.69 -18.72 -20.47
C LYS A 239 1.15 -18.64 -19.01
N LEU A 240 2.46 -18.59 -18.76
CA LEU A 240 3.01 -18.39 -17.40
C LEU A 240 2.71 -16.97 -16.90
N GLU A 241 2.73 -15.96 -17.76
CA GLU A 241 2.34 -14.58 -17.44
C GLU A 241 0.85 -14.50 -17.10
N GLU A 242 -0.04 -15.07 -17.91
CA GLU A 242 -1.48 -15.21 -17.63
C GLU A 242 -1.74 -15.96 -16.30
N GLN A 243 -1.01 -17.05 -16.04
CA GLN A 243 -1.10 -17.79 -14.77
C GLN A 243 -0.64 -16.93 -13.59
N ASN A 244 0.48 -16.23 -13.69
CA ASN A 244 0.96 -15.35 -12.63
C ASN A 244 0.01 -14.17 -12.39
N LEU A 245 -0.52 -13.55 -13.44
CA LEU A 245 -1.53 -12.48 -13.34
C LEU A 245 -2.82 -12.97 -12.68
N SER A 246 -3.31 -14.16 -13.04
CA SER A 246 -4.51 -14.74 -12.40
C SER A 246 -4.27 -15.14 -10.93
N LEU A 247 -3.07 -15.60 -10.56
CA LEU A 247 -2.68 -15.84 -9.17
C LEU A 247 -2.59 -14.53 -8.36
N ILE A 248 -2.02 -13.47 -8.93
CA ILE A 248 -1.96 -12.14 -8.32
C ILE A 248 -3.38 -11.59 -8.10
N GLN A 249 -4.22 -11.63 -9.13
CA GLN A 249 -5.61 -11.18 -9.05
C GLN A 249 -6.39 -11.99 -7.99
N ASN A 250 -6.30 -13.31 -7.99
CA ASN A 250 -6.98 -14.16 -7.00
C ASN A 250 -6.49 -13.87 -5.57
N THR A 251 -5.20 -13.60 -5.39
CA THR A 251 -4.63 -13.23 -4.09
C THR A 251 -5.19 -11.88 -3.63
N GLN A 252 -5.30 -10.90 -4.52
CA GLN A 252 -5.85 -9.58 -4.22
C GLN A 252 -7.36 -9.62 -3.91
N GLU A 253 -8.15 -10.39 -4.67
CA GLU A 253 -9.57 -10.62 -4.40
C GLU A 253 -9.78 -11.34 -3.05
N MET A 254 -8.91 -12.31 -2.73
CA MET A 254 -8.92 -12.98 -1.42
C MET A 254 -8.54 -12.01 -0.28
N GLU A 255 -7.56 -11.12 -0.49
CA GLU A 255 -7.16 -10.10 0.48
C GLU A 255 -8.30 -9.11 0.75
N GLU A 256 -8.98 -8.62 -0.29
CA GLU A 256 -10.15 -7.73 -0.17
C GLU A 256 -11.29 -8.40 0.61
N THR A 257 -11.65 -9.66 0.27
CA THR A 257 -12.70 -10.38 1.02
C THR A 257 -12.31 -10.66 2.47
N LEU A 258 -11.03 -10.88 2.78
CA LEU A 258 -10.53 -11.01 4.15
C LEU A 258 -10.57 -9.68 4.91
N GLU A 259 -10.28 -8.55 4.26
CA GLU A 259 -10.38 -7.23 4.87
C GLU A 259 -11.85 -6.85 5.16
N ASP A 260 -12.78 -7.14 4.26
CA ASP A 260 -14.23 -6.99 4.47
C ASP A 260 -14.74 -7.86 5.64
N LEU A 261 -14.32 -9.13 5.71
CA LEU A 261 -14.64 -10.01 6.84
C LEU A 261 -14.05 -9.50 8.16
N ASN A 262 -12.84 -8.95 8.14
CA ASN A 262 -12.20 -8.35 9.32
C ASN A 262 -12.92 -7.05 9.73
N CYS A 263 -13.35 -6.22 8.78
CA CYS A 263 -14.13 -5.00 9.02
C CYS A 263 -15.49 -5.32 9.63
N THR A 264 -16.23 -6.28 9.08
CA THR A 264 -17.52 -6.73 9.63
C THR A 264 -17.37 -7.37 11.01
N LEU A 265 -16.31 -8.18 11.25
CA LEU A 265 -15.99 -8.72 12.56
C LEU A 265 -15.70 -7.62 13.59
N LYS A 266 -14.85 -6.63 13.27
CA LYS A 266 -14.58 -5.47 14.14
C LYS A 266 -15.86 -4.68 14.44
N ASN A 267 -16.71 -4.43 13.44
CA ASN A 267 -17.96 -3.70 13.61
C ASN A 267 -18.97 -4.45 14.49
N THR A 268 -19.08 -5.78 14.34
CA THR A 268 -19.93 -6.60 15.21
C THR A 268 -19.39 -6.69 16.63
N GLN A 269 -18.07 -6.80 16.82
CA GLN A 269 -17.44 -6.75 18.13
C GLN A 269 -17.71 -5.41 18.84
N ILE A 270 -17.50 -4.28 18.16
CA ILE A 270 -17.81 -2.95 18.70
C ILE A 270 -19.30 -2.81 19.08
N ARG A 271 -20.22 -3.42 18.32
CA ARG A 271 -21.65 -3.45 18.66
C ARG A 271 -21.91 -4.27 19.93
N MET A 272 -21.38 -5.49 20.01
CA MET A 272 -21.51 -6.35 21.18
C MET A 272 -20.91 -5.70 22.44
N ASP A 273 -19.74 -5.06 22.34
CA ASP A 273 -19.12 -4.34 23.45
C ASP A 273 -19.98 -3.17 23.94
N ARG A 274 -20.67 -2.46 23.03
CA ARG A 274 -21.65 -1.42 23.41
C ARG A 274 -22.86 -2.02 24.14
N GLU A 275 -23.44 -3.10 23.63
CA GLU A 275 -24.56 -3.81 24.26
C GLU A 275 -24.18 -4.35 25.65
N VAL A 276 -23.02 -4.99 25.79
CA VAL A 276 -22.47 -5.47 27.07
C VAL A 276 -22.26 -4.31 28.05
N ASN A 277 -21.76 -3.16 27.59
CA ASN A 277 -21.58 -1.99 28.46
C ASN A 277 -22.91 -1.34 28.87
N GLN A 278 -23.93 -1.33 28.00
CA GLN A 278 -25.29 -0.91 28.36
C GLN A 278 -25.91 -1.85 29.41
N LEU A 279 -25.78 -3.17 29.22
CA LEU A 279 -26.26 -4.16 30.20
C LEU A 279 -25.55 -3.99 31.56
N LYS A 280 -24.23 -3.77 31.59
CA LYS A 280 -23.49 -3.44 32.82
C LYS A 280 -24.01 -2.17 33.50
N GLN A 281 -24.32 -1.12 32.73
CA GLN A 281 -24.91 0.11 33.28
C GLN A 281 -26.30 -0.15 33.87
N TRP A 282 -27.17 -0.90 33.19
CA TRP A 282 -28.49 -1.27 33.71
C TRP A 282 -28.41 -2.12 34.98
N VAL A 283 -27.51 -3.11 35.02
CA VAL A 283 -27.23 -3.90 36.23
C VAL A 283 -26.81 -2.99 37.38
N ASN A 284 -25.86 -2.07 37.17
CA ASN A 284 -25.42 -1.12 38.21
C ASN A 284 -26.56 -0.19 38.67
N THR A 285 -27.41 0.29 37.76
CA THR A 285 -28.59 1.11 38.11
C THR A 285 -29.60 0.31 38.93
N LEU A 286 -29.92 -0.92 38.53
CA LEU A 286 -30.83 -1.80 39.26
C LEU A 286 -30.27 -2.16 40.64
N MET A 287 -29.00 -2.53 40.76
CA MET A 287 -28.32 -2.77 42.04
C MET A 287 -28.37 -1.54 42.95
N THR A 288 -28.19 -0.34 42.40
CA THR A 288 -28.32 0.91 43.17
C THR A 288 -29.75 1.18 43.61
N SER A 289 -30.75 0.82 42.80
CA SER A 289 -32.17 0.93 43.15
C SER A 289 -32.58 -0.08 44.22
N ILE A 290 -32.08 -1.31 44.13
CA ILE A 290 -32.31 -2.37 45.14
C ILE A 290 -31.72 -1.94 46.47
N ALA A 291 -30.46 -1.48 46.51
CA ALA A 291 -29.83 -1.01 47.75
C ALA A 291 -30.61 0.14 48.42
N LYS A 292 -31.16 1.07 47.63
CA LYS A 292 -32.03 2.14 48.15
C LYS A 292 -33.36 1.62 48.68
N GLU A 293 -33.97 0.63 48.02
CA GLU A 293 -35.22 0.03 48.49
C GLU A 293 -34.99 -0.86 49.73
N GLU A 294 -33.84 -1.50 49.86
CA GLU A 294 -33.42 -2.20 51.07
C GLU A 294 -33.23 -1.21 52.24
N GLU A 295 -32.68 -0.02 51.97
CA GLU A 295 -32.56 1.08 52.95
C GLU A 295 -33.94 1.63 53.36
N THR A 296 -34.86 1.92 52.42
CA THR A 296 -36.23 2.36 52.75
C THR A 296 -37.01 1.29 53.50
N VAL A 297 -36.87 0.02 53.14
CA VAL A 297 -37.47 -1.11 53.88
C VAL A 297 -36.90 -1.21 55.29
N ALA A 298 -35.59 -1.04 55.48
CA ALA A 298 -34.97 -1.03 56.81
C ALA A 298 -35.47 0.16 57.65
N GLU A 299 -35.57 1.36 57.07
CA GLU A 299 -36.17 2.52 57.74
C GLU A 299 -37.64 2.29 58.12
N LEU A 300 -38.44 1.74 57.21
CA LEU A 300 -39.86 1.49 57.44
C LEU A 300 -40.07 0.38 58.48
N GLN A 301 -39.24 -0.66 58.50
CA GLN A 301 -39.23 -1.66 59.57
C GLN A 301 -38.85 -1.04 60.93
N LEU A 302 -37.88 -0.12 60.96
CA LEU A 302 -37.51 0.60 62.18
C LEU A 302 -38.66 1.49 62.67
N LYS A 303 -39.25 2.30 61.78
CA LYS A 303 -40.44 3.12 62.05
C LYS A 303 -41.59 2.26 62.56
N ALA A 304 -41.91 1.16 61.88
CA ALA A 304 -42.95 0.23 62.29
C ALA A 304 -42.68 -0.33 63.69
N ARG A 305 -41.48 -0.83 63.98
CA ARG A 305 -41.12 -1.29 65.33
C ARG A 305 -41.34 -0.20 66.38
N VAL A 306 -40.84 1.02 66.14
CA VAL A 306 -41.02 2.17 67.06
C VAL A 306 -42.50 2.48 67.31
N PHE A 307 -43.34 2.50 66.27
CA PHE A 307 -44.79 2.73 66.44
C PHE A 307 -45.50 1.57 67.15
N HIS A 308 -45.08 0.31 66.94
CA HIS A 308 -45.65 -0.85 67.62
C HIS A 308 -45.22 -0.99 69.09
N PHE A 309 -44.20 -0.25 69.56
CA PHE A 309 -43.85 -0.16 70.98
C PHE A 309 -44.73 0.82 71.76
N GLY A 310 -45.51 1.67 71.09
CA GLY A 310 -46.57 2.45 71.71
C GLY A 310 -47.92 1.75 71.62
N GLU A 311 -48.77 1.88 72.64
CA GLU A 311 -50.18 1.45 72.58
C GLU A 311 -50.97 2.36 71.63
N TYR A 312 -50.82 2.14 70.32
CA TYR A 312 -51.47 2.95 69.30
C TYR A 312 -52.99 2.69 69.27
N LYS A 313 -53.77 3.67 69.75
CA LYS A 313 -55.24 3.60 69.84
C LYS A 313 -55.95 3.99 68.53
N GLY A 314 -55.32 3.77 67.37
CA GLY A 314 -55.86 4.16 66.05
C GLY A 314 -57.31 3.75 65.83
N ALA A 315 -57.69 2.53 66.20
CA ALA A 315 -59.08 2.03 66.09
C ALA A 315 -60.14 2.79 66.93
N GLN A 316 -59.75 3.68 67.84
CA GLN A 316 -60.63 4.64 68.52
C GLN A 316 -60.63 6.00 67.82
N GLU A 317 -59.47 6.45 67.34
CA GLU A 317 -59.29 7.71 66.61
C GLU A 317 -59.95 7.67 65.23
N ASP A 318 -59.82 6.56 64.50
CA ASP A 318 -60.47 6.33 63.20
C ASP A 318 -62.00 6.40 63.31
N LYS A 319 -62.59 5.77 64.34
CA LYS A 319 -64.04 5.83 64.60
C LYS A 319 -64.51 7.24 64.95
N LEU A 320 -63.69 8.01 65.66
CA LEU A 320 -63.97 9.40 65.95
C LEU A 320 -63.93 10.25 64.67
N LEU A 321 -62.95 9.99 63.79
CA LEU A 321 -62.81 10.67 62.50
C LEU A 321 -63.96 10.34 61.55
N GLU A 322 -64.40 9.07 61.46
CA GLU A 322 -65.60 8.68 60.73
C GLU A 322 -66.86 9.36 61.28
N SER A 323 -67.02 9.41 62.61
CA SER A 323 -68.17 10.08 63.24
C SER A 323 -68.18 11.59 62.97
N LEU A 324 -67.01 12.24 62.97
CA LEU A 324 -66.86 13.64 62.58
C LEU A 324 -67.22 13.84 61.11
N ASN A 325 -66.72 12.99 60.22
CA ASN A 325 -66.97 13.08 58.77
C ASN A 325 -68.47 12.99 58.46
N HIS A 326 -69.19 12.05 59.08
CA HIS A 326 -70.65 11.94 58.95
C HIS A 326 -71.38 13.21 59.40
N LYS A 327 -71.02 13.78 60.56
CA LYS A 327 -71.64 15.02 61.05
C LYS A 327 -71.37 16.22 60.13
N VAL A 328 -70.16 16.33 59.59
CA VAL A 328 -69.81 17.40 58.65
C VAL A 328 -70.57 17.26 57.33
N LEU A 329 -70.68 16.02 56.81
CA LEU A 329 -71.51 15.69 55.65
C LEU A 329 -72.99 16.07 55.87
N ASP A 330 -73.56 15.73 57.03
CA ASP A 330 -74.94 16.05 57.37
C ASP A 330 -75.19 17.56 57.39
N VAL A 331 -74.30 18.35 58.01
CA VAL A 331 -74.41 19.83 58.03
C VAL A 331 -74.25 20.41 56.64
N TYR A 332 -73.26 19.96 55.86
CA TYR A 332 -73.02 20.43 54.49
C TYR A 332 -74.27 20.23 53.61
N ARG A 333 -74.88 19.04 53.69
CA ARG A 333 -76.12 18.70 52.98
C ARG A 333 -77.29 19.60 53.31
N HIS A 334 -77.47 19.96 54.58
CA HIS A 334 -78.59 20.80 55.02
C HIS A 334 -78.39 22.29 54.69
N CYS A 335 -77.15 22.79 54.68
CA CYS A 335 -76.86 24.20 54.48
C CYS A 335 -76.66 24.61 53.01
N ILE A 336 -75.94 23.80 52.22
CA ILE A 336 -75.43 24.20 50.89
C ILE A 336 -76.08 23.38 49.75
N GLY A 337 -76.51 22.15 50.04
CA GLY A 337 -77.19 21.27 49.10
C GLY A 337 -76.27 20.25 48.39
N THR A 338 -76.89 19.31 47.67
CA THR A 338 -76.27 18.02 47.31
C THR A 338 -75.41 18.01 46.03
N GLN A 339 -75.07 19.17 45.46
CA GLN A 339 -74.52 19.25 44.10
C GLN A 339 -73.01 18.93 43.96
N GLN A 340 -72.24 18.85 45.04
CA GLN A 340 -70.77 18.64 45.00
C GLN A 340 -70.24 17.57 45.97
N GLU A 341 -71.09 16.64 46.42
CA GLU A 341 -70.76 15.71 47.52
C GLU A 341 -69.61 14.74 47.25
N SER A 342 -69.38 14.33 46.00
CA SER A 342 -68.53 13.17 45.70
C SER A 342 -67.01 13.42 45.72
N ASN A 343 -66.56 14.68 45.76
CA ASN A 343 -65.16 15.04 45.52
C ASN A 343 -64.53 15.86 46.67
N LEU A 344 -65.28 16.16 47.73
CA LEU A 344 -64.81 17.04 48.81
C LEU A 344 -64.35 16.21 50.04
N GLY A 345 -63.21 16.56 50.60
CA GLY A 345 -62.77 16.05 51.91
C GLY A 345 -63.42 16.77 53.07
N THR A 346 -63.45 16.16 54.26
CA THR A 346 -64.10 16.70 55.47
C THR A 346 -63.63 18.12 55.82
N VAL A 347 -62.33 18.41 55.67
CA VAL A 347 -61.76 19.74 55.91
C VAL A 347 -62.29 20.75 54.88
N GLN A 348 -62.41 20.36 53.61
CA GLN A 348 -62.92 21.23 52.54
C GLN A 348 -64.42 21.52 52.74
N MET A 349 -65.21 20.53 53.17
CA MET A 349 -66.62 20.73 53.53
C MET A 349 -66.77 21.74 54.67
N LEU A 350 -65.95 21.64 55.72
CA LEU A 350 -65.94 22.59 56.84
C LEU A 350 -65.65 24.02 56.38
N THR A 351 -64.66 24.24 55.51
CA THR A 351 -64.33 25.58 54.98
C THR A 351 -65.50 26.20 54.19
N ILE A 352 -66.26 25.39 53.44
CA ILE A 352 -67.42 25.89 52.69
C ILE A 352 -68.60 26.20 53.63
N ILE A 353 -68.83 25.36 54.66
CA ILE A 353 -69.83 25.63 55.72
C ILE A 353 -69.51 26.95 56.45
N GLU A 354 -68.24 27.16 56.80
CA GLU A 354 -67.76 28.39 57.46
C GLU A 354 -67.99 29.63 56.59
N HIS A 355 -67.68 29.55 55.29
CA HIS A 355 -67.94 30.64 54.35
C HIS A 355 -69.43 30.97 54.24
N TYR A 356 -70.29 29.96 54.07
CA TYR A 356 -71.74 30.12 53.97
C TYR A 356 -72.36 30.69 55.27
N LEU A 357 -71.86 30.29 56.44
CA LEU A 357 -72.28 30.85 57.72
C LEU A 357 -71.97 32.35 57.81
N ASN A 358 -70.79 32.77 57.36
CA ASN A 358 -70.41 34.18 57.33
C ASN A 358 -71.29 35.00 56.37
N GLU A 359 -71.59 34.50 55.17
CA GLU A 359 -72.54 35.14 54.25
C GLU A 359 -73.93 35.31 54.87
N LEU A 360 -74.44 34.30 55.58
CA LEU A 360 -75.74 34.40 56.26
C LEU A 360 -75.76 35.45 57.38
N LEU A 361 -74.65 35.64 58.09
CA LEU A 361 -74.52 36.65 59.13
C LEU A 361 -74.47 38.07 58.54
N GLU A 362 -73.74 38.28 57.44
CA GLU A 362 -73.70 39.57 56.72
C GLU A 362 -75.09 39.95 56.17
N HIS A 363 -75.82 38.98 55.60
CA HIS A 363 -77.20 39.19 55.16
C HIS A 363 -78.16 39.57 56.31
N LEU A 364 -77.91 39.08 57.54
CA LEU A 364 -78.72 39.39 58.71
C LEU A 364 -78.47 40.81 59.22
N GLU A 365 -77.21 41.28 59.20
CA GLU A 365 -76.85 42.65 59.60
C GLU A 365 -77.38 43.71 58.61
N HIS A 366 -77.49 43.35 57.32
CA HIS A 366 -77.96 44.26 56.27
C HIS A 366 -79.47 44.17 55.94
N VAL A 367 -80.29 43.52 56.78
CA VAL A 367 -81.75 43.47 56.59
C VAL A 367 -82.35 44.89 56.65
N PRO A 368 -83.02 45.38 55.57
CA PRO A 368 -83.55 46.74 55.57
C PRO A 368 -84.62 46.96 56.65
N GLN A 369 -84.47 48.03 57.45
CA GLN A 369 -85.36 48.39 58.56
C GLN A 369 -86.86 48.38 58.18
N VAL A 370 -87.19 48.74 56.93
CA VAL A 370 -88.55 48.71 56.40
C VAL A 370 -89.19 47.31 56.43
N LYS A 371 -88.40 46.24 56.22
CA LYS A 371 -88.88 44.85 56.35
C LYS A 371 -89.12 44.46 57.81
N ILE A 372 -88.28 44.93 58.71
CA ILE A 372 -88.41 44.71 60.16
C ILE A 372 -89.71 45.35 60.66
N GLU A 373 -89.94 46.64 60.34
CA GLU A 373 -91.19 47.33 60.68
C GLU A 373 -92.44 46.64 60.10
N GLN A 374 -92.36 46.09 58.88
CA GLN A 374 -93.48 45.35 58.27
C GLN A 374 -93.77 44.05 59.04
N ALA A 375 -92.75 43.32 59.45
CA ALA A 375 -92.88 42.11 60.27
C ALA A 375 -93.46 42.42 61.67
N GLU A 376 -92.99 43.48 62.32
CA GLU A 376 -93.55 43.97 63.59
C GLU A 376 -95.03 44.37 63.45
N LYS A 377 -95.37 45.17 62.43
CA LYS A 377 -96.76 45.57 62.14
C LYS A 377 -97.65 44.36 61.84
N ALA A 378 -97.12 43.32 61.18
CA ALA A 378 -97.84 42.07 60.98
C ALA A 378 -98.07 41.29 62.29
N LYS A 379 -97.04 41.16 63.14
CA LYS A 379 -97.14 40.51 64.46
C LYS A 379 -98.07 41.23 65.42
N GLU A 380 -98.03 42.56 65.49
CA GLU A 380 -98.96 43.35 66.30
C GLU A 380 -100.39 43.30 65.74
N LYS A 381 -100.58 43.19 64.41
CA LYS A 381 -101.90 42.93 63.80
C LYS A 381 -102.42 41.54 64.17
N GLU A 382 -101.58 40.50 64.12
CA GLU A 382 -101.90 39.14 64.57
C GLU A 382 -102.34 39.13 66.05
N ARG A 383 -101.54 39.77 66.92
CA ARG A 383 -101.83 39.93 68.34
C ARG A 383 -103.17 40.62 68.59
N ARG A 384 -103.48 41.71 67.87
CA ARG A 384 -104.78 42.40 67.94
C ARG A 384 -105.95 41.55 67.45
N MET A 385 -105.73 40.65 66.48
CA MET A 385 -106.77 39.72 66.02
C MET A 385 -107.07 38.67 67.09
N ARG A 386 -106.06 38.00 67.66
CA ARG A 386 -106.24 37.04 68.76
C ARG A 386 -107.02 37.66 69.93
N LEU A 387 -106.65 38.87 70.35
CA LEU A 387 -107.30 39.61 71.45
C LEU A 387 -108.78 39.96 71.17
N ARG A 388 -109.17 40.11 69.90
CA ARG A 388 -110.57 40.30 69.50
C ARG A 388 -111.33 38.98 69.49
N GLU A 389 -110.73 37.93 68.95
CA GLU A 389 -111.31 36.58 68.90
C GLU A 389 -111.59 36.05 70.31
N GLU A 390 -110.63 36.21 71.23
CA GLU A 390 -110.76 35.86 72.65
C GLU A 390 -111.92 36.61 73.33
N LYS A 391 -112.05 37.93 73.08
CA LYS A 391 -113.15 38.74 73.60
C LYS A 391 -114.52 38.31 73.06
N VAL A 392 -114.60 37.91 71.79
CA VAL A 392 -115.82 37.36 71.17
C VAL A 392 -116.15 35.98 71.76
N LEU A 393 -115.13 35.13 71.95
CA LEU A 393 -115.29 33.82 72.59
C LEU A 393 -115.87 33.95 74.01
N MET A 394 -115.35 34.88 74.81
CA MET A 394 -115.85 35.16 76.16
C MET A 394 -117.32 35.62 76.16
N GLN A 395 -117.73 36.48 75.21
CA GLN A 395 -119.14 36.86 75.06
C GLN A 395 -120.02 35.66 74.67
N LYS A 396 -119.55 34.79 73.77
CA LYS A 396 -120.26 33.59 73.34
C LYS A 396 -120.45 32.60 74.51
N GLN A 397 -119.41 32.36 75.30
CA GLN A 397 -119.50 31.54 76.52
C GLN A 397 -120.53 32.10 77.50
N LEU A 398 -120.57 33.42 77.71
CA LEU A 398 -121.55 34.06 78.61
C LEU A 398 -122.99 33.98 78.07
N GLN A 399 -123.18 33.96 76.75
CA GLN A 399 -124.48 33.68 76.13
C GLN A 399 -124.88 32.20 76.27
N GLU A 400 -123.95 31.29 76.05
CA GLU A 400 -124.17 29.85 76.16
C GLU A 400 -124.47 29.44 77.62
N GLU A 401 -123.76 29.99 78.60
CA GLU A 401 -124.04 29.80 80.03
C GLU A 401 -125.44 30.31 80.42
N ARG A 402 -125.91 31.42 79.83
CA ARG A 402 -127.29 31.89 80.00
C ARG A 402 -128.30 30.91 79.39
N LEU A 403 -128.01 30.37 78.21
CA LEU A 403 -128.87 29.40 77.52
C LEU A 403 -128.94 28.06 78.27
N GLN A 404 -127.80 27.51 78.70
CA GLN A 404 -127.73 26.30 79.53
C GLN A 404 -128.44 26.51 80.87
N ARG A 405 -128.26 27.67 81.53
CA ARG A 405 -128.97 28.02 82.78
C ARG A 405 -130.47 28.28 82.57
N ALA A 406 -130.94 28.40 81.33
CA ALA A 406 -132.37 28.38 80.97
C ALA A 406 -132.86 26.94 80.67
N GLN A 407 -132.10 26.15 79.90
CA GLN A 407 -132.40 24.75 79.61
C GLN A 407 -132.44 23.88 80.87
N ALA A 408 -131.49 24.05 81.80
CA ALA A 408 -131.48 23.37 83.09
C ALA A 408 -132.71 23.71 83.96
N ARG A 409 -133.30 24.91 83.79
CA ARG A 409 -134.58 25.28 84.43
C ARG A 409 -135.77 24.62 83.74
N ALA A 410 -135.72 24.38 82.43
CA ALA A 410 -136.77 23.69 81.68
C ALA A 410 -136.75 22.16 81.89
N GLN A 411 -135.57 21.56 82.07
CA GLN A 411 -135.41 20.12 82.34
C GLN A 411 -135.50 19.76 83.84
N ALA A 412 -135.54 20.75 84.74
CA ALA A 412 -135.68 20.51 86.17
C ALA A 412 -137.04 19.85 86.48
N GLU A 413 -136.98 18.59 86.90
CA GLU A 413 -138.15 17.75 87.17
C GLU A 413 -139.10 18.39 88.20
N ILE A 414 -140.40 18.48 87.86
CA ILE A 414 -141.42 19.14 88.68
C ILE A 414 -141.79 18.25 89.88
N LYS A 415 -140.99 18.34 90.95
CA LYS A 415 -141.18 17.56 92.19
C LYS A 415 -142.44 17.98 92.95
N LYS A 416 -143.56 17.31 92.67
CA LYS A 416 -144.82 17.42 93.43
C LYS A 416 -144.62 16.94 94.87
N LYS A 417 -144.57 17.84 95.84
CA LYS A 417 -144.55 17.49 97.27
C LYS A 417 -145.98 17.48 97.85
N ARG A 418 -146.40 16.33 98.40
CA ARG A 418 -147.59 16.22 99.26
C ARG A 418 -147.23 16.66 100.70
N GLY A 419 -148.19 17.28 101.40
CA GLY A 419 -148.05 17.72 102.81
C GLY A 419 -147.74 19.22 102.96
N ARG A 420 -148.26 19.84 104.04
CA ARG A 420 -148.09 21.28 104.31
C ARG A 420 -146.62 21.61 104.60
N ARG A 421 -146.09 22.64 103.94
CA ARG A 421 -144.73 23.14 104.09
C ARG A 421 -144.64 24.08 105.30
N LEU A 422 -143.77 23.78 106.27
CA LEU A 422 -143.48 24.69 107.38
C LEU A 422 -142.80 25.97 106.87
N VAL A 423 -143.18 27.12 107.40
CA VAL A 423 -142.64 28.44 107.06
C VAL A 423 -141.83 28.96 108.24
N CYS A 424 -140.50 28.79 108.19
CA CYS A 424 -139.60 29.40 109.16
C CYS A 424 -139.28 30.84 108.76
N ARG A 425 -139.42 31.79 109.69
CA ARG A 425 -139.06 33.20 109.49
C ARG A 425 -137.62 33.46 109.93
N SER A 426 -136.87 34.18 109.08
CA SER A 426 -135.69 35.00 109.37
C SER A 426 -134.54 34.41 110.21
N GLN A 427 -133.37 34.23 109.57
CA GLN A 427 -132.09 34.52 110.23
C GLN A 427 -131.04 35.02 109.22
N LEU A 428 -129.91 35.52 109.76
CA LEU A 428 -129.15 36.67 109.24
C LEU A 428 -128.07 36.31 108.19
N PRO A 429 -127.61 37.29 107.38
CA PRO A 429 -126.44 37.11 106.50
C PRO A 429 -125.16 37.01 107.34
N VAL A 430 -124.51 35.84 107.33
CA VAL A 430 -123.21 35.65 107.99
C VAL A 430 -122.07 36.15 107.11
N LEU A 431 -121.11 36.81 107.75
CA LEU A 431 -119.94 37.46 107.16
C LEU A 431 -119.05 36.49 106.37
N LYS A 432 -118.60 36.90 105.19
CA LYS A 432 -117.50 36.21 104.49
C LYS A 432 -116.17 36.71 105.04
N ILE A 433 -115.45 35.80 105.70
CA ILE A 433 -114.06 35.99 106.10
C ILE A 433 -113.20 36.13 104.83
N LYS A 434 -112.30 37.12 104.83
CA LYS A 434 -111.23 37.22 103.83
C LYS A 434 -110.29 36.03 104.00
N VAL A 435 -110.22 35.18 102.99
CA VAL A 435 -109.08 34.26 102.80
C VAL A 435 -108.14 34.99 101.85
N GLU A 436 -106.93 35.33 102.33
CA GLU A 436 -105.87 35.83 101.45
C GLU A 436 -105.33 34.68 100.59
N PRO A 437 -104.91 34.94 99.34
CA PRO A 437 -104.32 33.90 98.51
C PRO A 437 -102.99 33.45 99.11
N GLU A 438 -102.83 32.13 99.30
CA GLU A 438 -101.56 31.54 99.72
C GLU A 438 -100.45 31.92 98.74
N HIS A 439 -99.34 32.39 99.30
CA HIS A 439 -98.14 32.71 98.55
C HIS A 439 -97.50 31.39 98.09
N VAL A 440 -97.73 30.99 96.84
CA VAL A 440 -97.07 29.83 96.24
C VAL A 440 -95.57 30.15 96.16
N LEU A 441 -94.80 29.57 97.08
CA LEU A 441 -93.34 29.58 96.99
C LEU A 441 -92.95 28.83 95.72
N MET A 442 -92.42 29.57 94.75
CA MET A 442 -91.86 29.01 93.54
C MET A 442 -90.54 28.30 93.84
N ASP A 443 -90.35 27.19 93.14
CA ASP A 443 -89.16 26.34 93.22
C ASP A 443 -87.95 27.11 92.65
N LYS A 444 -86.83 27.21 93.37
CA LYS A 444 -85.70 28.08 92.97
C LYS A 444 -85.13 27.74 91.60
N ASP A 445 -85.07 26.45 91.28
CA ASP A 445 -84.59 25.93 89.99
C ASP A 445 -85.46 26.38 88.80
N LYS A 446 -86.68 26.90 89.03
CA LYS A 446 -87.57 27.46 87.99
C LYS A 446 -87.41 28.96 87.78
N GLU A 447 -86.92 29.72 88.77
CA GLU A 447 -86.56 31.12 88.56
C GLU A 447 -85.29 31.24 87.71
N GLU A 448 -84.29 30.39 87.96
CA GLU A 448 -83.04 30.37 87.17
C GLU A 448 -83.27 30.00 85.69
N GLN A 449 -84.24 29.12 85.40
CA GLN A 449 -84.59 28.77 84.01
C GLN A 449 -85.36 29.88 83.27
N LEU A 450 -86.08 30.76 83.98
CA LEU A 450 -86.77 31.91 83.37
C LEU A 450 -85.81 33.08 83.10
N LEU A 451 -84.76 33.22 83.91
CA LEU A 451 -83.68 34.19 83.71
C LEU A 451 -82.73 33.85 82.54
N PHE A 452 -82.76 32.62 82.03
CA PHE A 452 -81.88 32.18 80.93
C PHE A 452 -82.44 32.42 79.52
N PHE A 453 -83.69 32.88 79.38
CA PHE A 453 -84.36 33.10 78.09
C PHE A 453 -85.15 34.42 78.02
N THR A 454 -84.69 35.45 78.73
CA THR A 454 -85.10 36.86 78.52
C THR A 454 -83.87 37.69 78.15
#